data_AF-A0A6I6EYU3-F1
#
_entry.id   AF-A0A6I6EYU3-F1
#
_cell.length_a   1.000
_cell.length_b   1.000
_cell.length_c   1.000
_cell.angle_alpha   90.00
_cell.angle_beta   90.00
_cell.angle_gamma   90.00
#
_symmetry.space_group_name_H-M   'P 1'
#
loop_
_entity.id
_entity.type
_entity.pdbx_description
1 polymer ?
#
loop_
_entity_poly.entity_id
_entity_poly.type
_entity_poly.pdbx_seq_one_letter_code
_entity_poly.pdbx_strand_id
1 'polypeptide(L)'
;MKKTLSLILAITLIVTLIGCSDTTQNALTKSDSSLNPQTSVEKKYTKDDAIETFKKYKDFNNCEITDYVLVNDNKIPMLNAIISFYDKKKNNSSNLAFILGDLSQEVCFAVNEVEGVKTYEIADNSQLTYVGDGAVTTSIRKIDTNEVINYKIIFLYEESASATNFKIVAEKPAK
;
A
#
# COMPACT_ATOMS: atom_id res chain seq x y z
N MET A 1 -49.54 25.00 4.77
CA MET A 1 -48.86 25.81 5.80
C MET A 1 -48.88 25.06 7.12
N LYS A 2 -47.81 25.19 7.93
CA LYS A 2 -47.42 24.39 9.12
C LYS A 2 -46.64 23.12 8.71
N LYS A 3 -45.47 22.77 9.24
CA LYS A 3 -44.89 23.02 10.57
C LYS A 3 -43.35 23.13 10.50
N THR A 4 -42.80 23.99 11.34
CA THR A 4 -41.38 24.19 11.66
C THR A 4 -40.75 22.94 12.26
N LEU A 5 -39.55 22.54 11.79
CA LEU A 5 -38.75 21.49 12.42
C LEU A 5 -37.68 22.14 13.30
N SER A 6 -37.77 21.84 14.60
CA SER A 6 -36.98 22.43 15.68
C SER A 6 -35.69 21.66 15.91
N LEU A 7 -34.60 22.41 16.10
CA LEU A 7 -33.27 21.98 16.51
C LEU A 7 -33.28 21.59 18.01
N ILE A 8 -32.75 20.41 18.39
CA ILE A 8 -32.28 20.15 19.77
C ILE A 8 -31.00 19.28 19.72
N LEU A 9 -29.93 19.88 20.22
CA LEU A 9 -28.61 19.32 20.53
C LEU A 9 -28.56 19.09 22.05
N ALA A 10 -28.22 17.89 22.54
CA ALA A 10 -27.62 17.67 23.86
C ALA A 10 -27.40 16.17 24.14
N ILE A 11 -26.15 15.72 24.25
CA ILE A 11 -25.78 14.63 25.17
C ILE A 11 -24.43 14.96 25.79
N THR A 12 -24.46 15.41 27.04
CA THR A 12 -23.35 15.49 27.98
C THR A 12 -23.26 14.14 28.71
N LEU A 13 -22.12 13.44 28.65
CA LEU A 13 -21.87 12.26 29.47
C LEU A 13 -20.88 12.59 30.58
N ILE A 14 -21.36 12.42 31.81
CA ILE A 14 -20.68 12.61 33.09
C ILE A 14 -19.82 11.38 33.38
N VAL A 15 -18.54 11.56 33.73
CA VAL A 15 -17.74 10.52 34.37
C VAL A 15 -17.48 10.94 35.81
N THR A 16 -18.18 10.30 36.73
CA THR A 16 -17.98 10.40 38.18
C THR A 16 -16.76 9.59 38.64
N LEU A 17 -15.95 10.24 39.46
CA LEU A 17 -14.88 9.68 40.29
C LEU A 17 -15.42 8.74 41.38
N ILE A 18 -14.73 7.60 41.59
CA ILE A 18 -14.56 6.87 42.86
C ILE A 18 -13.15 6.26 42.75
N GLY A 19 -12.19 6.35 43.67
CA GLY A 19 -12.13 6.81 45.05
C GLY A 19 -10.93 6.10 45.70
N CYS A 20 -10.15 6.83 46.50
CA CYS A 20 -8.83 6.52 47.08
C CYS A 20 -8.75 5.30 48.01
N SER A 21 -7.53 4.80 48.27
CA SER A 21 -7.03 4.75 49.66
C SER A 21 -5.49 4.66 49.76
N ASP A 22 -4.97 5.19 50.86
CA ASP A 22 -3.63 5.75 51.10
C ASP A 22 -2.50 4.79 51.51
N THR A 23 -1.28 5.16 51.11
CA THR A 23 0.02 5.29 51.84
C THR A 23 0.41 4.28 52.95
N THR A 24 1.63 3.69 52.89
CA THR A 24 2.74 3.73 53.91
C THR A 24 4.05 3.08 53.39
N GLN A 25 5.18 3.57 53.92
CA GLN A 25 6.61 3.56 53.56
C GLN A 25 7.48 2.27 53.66
N ASN A 26 8.60 2.34 52.91
CA ASN A 26 10.01 1.93 53.15
C ASN A 26 10.46 0.44 53.11
N ALA A 27 11.37 0.13 52.18
CA ALA A 27 12.77 -0.27 52.49
C ALA A 27 13.64 -0.33 51.21
N LEU A 28 14.81 0.31 51.27
CA LEU A 28 15.90 0.22 50.28
C LEU A 28 16.57 -1.17 50.33
N THR A 29 16.80 -1.80 49.18
CA THR A 29 18.05 -2.54 48.91
C THR A 29 18.37 -2.58 47.41
N LYS A 30 19.64 -2.25 47.12
CA LYS A 30 20.39 -2.15 45.86
C LYS A 30 20.12 -3.19 44.75
N SER A 31 20.31 -2.70 43.51
CA SER A 31 20.95 -3.29 42.30
C SER A 31 20.72 -4.78 42.01
N ASP A 32 20.26 -5.16 40.81
CA ASP A 32 21.03 -4.95 39.58
C ASP A 32 20.26 -4.29 38.44
N SER A 33 20.94 -3.29 37.85
CA SER A 33 20.65 -2.77 36.53
C SER A 33 20.96 -3.86 35.50
N SER A 34 19.93 -4.46 34.92
CA SER A 34 20.00 -4.85 33.52
C SER A 34 18.77 -4.26 32.83
N LEU A 35 18.95 -3.03 32.34
CA LEU A 35 18.22 -2.60 31.16
C LEU A 35 18.64 -3.57 30.05
N ASN A 36 17.94 -4.69 29.93
CA ASN A 36 17.91 -5.41 28.68
C ASN A 36 17.35 -4.40 27.68
N PRO A 37 18.11 -3.96 26.66
CA PRO A 37 17.46 -3.36 25.52
C PRO A 37 16.58 -4.48 25.00
N GLN A 38 15.28 -4.33 25.16
CA GLN A 38 14.32 -5.10 24.41
C GLN A 38 14.62 -4.73 22.96
N THR A 39 15.56 -5.45 22.34
CA THR A 39 15.72 -5.48 20.89
C THR A 39 14.36 -5.93 20.40
N SER A 40 13.50 -4.97 20.04
CA SER A 40 12.42 -5.22 19.14
C SER A 40 13.11 -5.82 17.93
N VAL A 41 13.05 -7.14 17.79
CA VAL A 41 13.42 -7.79 16.55
C VAL A 41 12.45 -7.19 15.55
N GLU A 42 12.93 -6.21 14.80
CA GLU A 42 12.13 -5.51 13.81
C GLU A 42 11.67 -6.58 12.83
N LYS A 43 10.37 -6.91 12.87
CA LYS A 43 9.82 -8.00 12.07
C LYS A 43 10.06 -7.61 10.61
N LYS A 44 10.95 -8.34 9.93
CA LYS A 44 11.21 -8.11 8.52
C LYS A 44 9.92 -8.28 7.73
N TYR A 45 9.56 -7.29 6.93
CA TYR A 45 8.39 -7.35 6.06
C TYR A 45 8.55 -8.46 5.03
N THR A 46 7.51 -9.28 4.86
CA THR A 46 7.52 -10.47 4.01
C THR A 46 6.54 -10.38 2.85
N LYS A 47 6.65 -11.33 1.92
CA LYS A 47 5.65 -11.52 0.86
C LYS A 47 4.24 -11.69 1.42
N ASP A 48 4.09 -12.47 2.49
CA ASP A 48 2.79 -12.77 3.06
C ASP A 48 2.17 -11.51 3.69
N ASP A 49 2.99 -10.68 4.36
CA ASP A 49 2.55 -9.37 4.86
C ASP A 49 2.07 -8.46 3.70
N ALA A 50 2.77 -8.46 2.57
CA ALA A 50 2.38 -7.70 1.38
C ALA A 50 1.04 -8.16 0.80
N ILE A 51 0.86 -9.48 0.65
CA ILE A 51 -0.38 -10.09 0.13
C ILE A 51 -1.55 -9.85 1.07
N GLU A 52 -1.33 -9.99 2.38
CA GLU A 52 -2.34 -9.71 3.40
C GLU A 52 -2.77 -8.24 3.35
N THR A 53 -1.80 -7.32 3.30
CA THR A 53 -2.06 -5.87 3.21
C THR A 53 -2.87 -5.53 1.96
N PHE A 54 -2.49 -6.09 0.80
CA PHE A 54 -3.22 -5.91 -0.46
C PHE A 54 -4.66 -6.42 -0.37
N LYS A 55 -4.87 -7.63 0.16
CA LYS A 55 -6.20 -8.26 0.28
C LYS A 55 -7.07 -7.68 1.40
N LYS A 56 -6.50 -6.96 2.37
CA LYS A 56 -7.26 -6.30 3.44
C LYS A 56 -8.32 -5.33 2.89
N TYR A 57 -8.07 -4.76 1.71
CA TYR A 57 -9.02 -3.91 1.01
C TYR A 57 -10.02 -4.76 0.21
N LYS A 58 -11.32 -4.61 0.53
CA LYS A 58 -12.41 -5.42 -0.05
C LYS A 58 -12.42 -5.45 -1.58
N ASP A 59 -11.98 -4.37 -2.21
CA ASP A 59 -11.97 -4.26 -3.67
C ASP A 59 -10.91 -5.17 -4.33
N PHE A 60 -9.86 -5.54 -3.59
CA PHE A 60 -8.77 -6.36 -4.11
C PHE A 60 -8.88 -7.86 -3.76
N ASN A 61 -9.86 -8.27 -2.96
CA ASN A 61 -10.07 -9.68 -2.59
C ASN A 61 -10.28 -10.62 -3.78
N ASN A 62 -10.87 -10.09 -4.85
CA ASN A 62 -11.14 -10.85 -6.08
C ASN A 62 -10.08 -10.63 -7.16
N CYS A 63 -9.03 -9.86 -6.87
CA CYS A 63 -7.91 -9.66 -7.77
C CYS A 63 -6.95 -10.84 -7.70
N GLU A 64 -6.31 -11.11 -8.83
CA GLU A 64 -5.32 -12.17 -8.95
C GLU A 64 -3.92 -11.54 -8.98
N ILE A 65 -3.10 -11.87 -8.00
CA ILE A 65 -1.70 -11.39 -7.95
C ILE A 65 -0.91 -12.18 -8.99
N THR A 66 -0.28 -11.46 -9.92
CA THR A 66 0.50 -12.06 -11.01
C THR A 66 2.01 -12.00 -10.76
N ASP A 67 2.49 -10.97 -10.06
CA ASP A 67 3.89 -10.84 -9.67
C ASP A 67 4.02 -9.92 -8.43
N TYR A 68 5.18 -9.93 -7.77
CA TYR A 68 5.46 -9.04 -6.65
C TYR A 68 6.97 -8.80 -6.49
N VAL A 69 7.31 -7.63 -5.91
CA VAL A 69 8.66 -7.31 -5.48
C VAL A 69 8.61 -6.68 -4.10
N LEU A 70 9.46 -7.17 -3.18
CA LEU A 70 9.69 -6.52 -1.88
C LEU A 70 10.68 -5.39 -2.07
N VAL A 71 10.37 -4.24 -1.49
CA VAL A 71 11.16 -3.03 -1.63
C VAL A 71 11.99 -2.81 -0.36
N ASN A 72 13.23 -2.39 -0.58
CA ASN A 72 14.09 -1.87 0.47
C ASN A 72 14.75 -0.59 -0.07
N ASP A 73 14.09 0.55 0.16
CA ASP A 73 14.52 1.84 -0.37
C ASP A 73 14.63 2.88 0.75
N ASN A 74 15.85 3.37 0.99
CA ASN A 74 16.12 4.35 2.04
C ASN A 74 15.52 5.74 1.74
N LYS A 75 15.22 6.07 0.47
CA LYS A 75 14.59 7.35 0.10
C LYS A 75 13.08 7.32 0.30
N ILE A 76 12.47 6.14 0.24
CA ILE A 76 11.03 5.93 0.46
C ILE A 76 10.86 4.76 1.43
N PRO A 77 11.28 4.92 2.70
CA PRO A 77 11.38 3.80 3.65
C PRO A 77 10.03 3.16 3.98
N MET A 78 8.93 3.86 3.70
CA MET A 78 7.57 3.37 3.89
C MET A 78 7.06 2.48 2.75
N LEU A 79 7.70 2.49 1.58
CA LEU A 79 7.32 1.64 0.45
C LEU A 79 7.86 0.23 0.69
N ASN A 80 6.97 -0.70 1.04
CA ASN A 80 7.33 -2.05 1.46
C ASN A 80 7.32 -3.06 0.32
N ALA A 81 6.41 -2.92 -0.63
CA ALA A 81 6.25 -3.84 -1.74
C ALA A 81 5.54 -3.21 -2.93
N ILE A 82 5.68 -3.84 -4.09
CA ILE A 82 4.90 -3.55 -5.29
C ILE A 82 4.31 -4.87 -5.79
N ILE A 83 3.02 -4.86 -6.06
CA ILE A 83 2.26 -6.05 -6.48
C ILE A 83 1.69 -5.78 -7.87
N SER A 84 1.98 -6.67 -8.81
CA SER A 84 1.29 -6.74 -10.08
C SER A 84 0.06 -7.61 -9.94
N PHE A 85 -1.09 -7.17 -10.46
CA PHE A 85 -2.32 -7.92 -10.35
C PHE A 85 -3.28 -7.73 -11.52
N TYR A 86 -4.08 -8.78 -11.75
CA TYR A 86 -5.20 -8.79 -12.65
C TYR A 86 -6.50 -8.47 -11.91
N ASP A 87 -7.15 -7.37 -12.31
CA ASP A 87 -8.48 -6.98 -11.85
C ASP A 87 -9.54 -7.63 -12.75
N LYS A 88 -10.21 -8.66 -12.20
CA LYS A 88 -11.27 -9.42 -12.88
C LYS A 88 -12.50 -8.57 -13.19
N LYS A 89 -12.82 -7.58 -12.37
CA LYS A 89 -14.00 -6.71 -12.58
C LYS A 89 -13.76 -5.75 -13.73
N LYS A 90 -12.57 -5.16 -13.79
CA LYS A 90 -12.18 -4.22 -14.87
C LYS A 90 -11.63 -4.94 -16.12
N ASN A 91 -11.44 -6.26 -16.06
CA ASN A 91 -10.75 -7.06 -17.07
C ASN A 91 -9.35 -6.49 -17.43
N ASN A 92 -8.63 -5.95 -16.44
CA ASN A 92 -7.36 -5.25 -16.67
C ASN A 92 -6.21 -6.00 -16.04
N SER A 93 -5.18 -6.37 -16.82
CA SER A 93 -3.96 -7.01 -16.32
C SER A 93 -2.81 -6.03 -16.06
N SER A 94 -2.95 -4.77 -16.44
CA SER A 94 -1.91 -3.74 -16.36
C SER A 94 -2.08 -2.87 -15.11
N ASN A 95 -2.19 -3.50 -13.94
CA ASN A 95 -2.31 -2.80 -12.65
C ASN A 95 -1.12 -3.12 -11.75
N LEU A 96 -0.65 -2.08 -11.06
CA LEU A 96 0.28 -2.21 -9.94
C LEU A 96 -0.34 -1.64 -8.68
N ALA A 97 -0.09 -2.27 -7.54
CA ALA A 97 -0.36 -1.75 -6.22
C ALA A 97 0.95 -1.52 -5.47
N PHE A 98 1.15 -0.30 -4.98
CA PHE A 98 2.28 0.10 -4.16
C PHE A 98 1.85 0.04 -2.70
N ILE A 99 2.54 -0.77 -1.90
CA ILE A 99 2.21 -1.00 -0.50
C ILE A 99 3.04 -0.07 0.39
N LEU A 100 2.38 0.89 1.03
CA LEU A 100 2.95 1.88 1.94
C LEU A 100 2.52 1.60 3.38
N GLY A 101 3.33 0.91 4.17
CA GLY A 101 2.89 0.43 5.49
C GLY A 101 1.64 -0.44 5.35
N ASP A 102 0.52 0.02 5.93
CA ASP A 102 -0.80 -0.62 5.87
C ASP A 102 -1.67 -0.12 4.69
N LEU A 103 -1.18 0.84 3.90
CA LEU A 103 -1.89 1.46 2.79
C LEU A 103 -1.51 0.82 1.45
N SER A 104 -2.46 0.77 0.52
CA SER A 104 -2.23 0.33 -0.87
C SER A 104 -2.63 1.46 -1.82
N GLN A 105 -1.75 1.78 -2.79
CA GLN A 105 -1.99 2.77 -3.84
C GLN A 105 -1.94 2.09 -5.21
N GLU A 106 -3.03 2.18 -5.96
CA GLU A 106 -3.18 1.53 -7.27
C GLU A 106 -2.78 2.47 -8.42
N VAL A 107 -2.14 1.91 -9.43
CA VAL A 107 -2.00 2.53 -10.73
C VAL A 107 -2.40 1.55 -11.84
N CYS A 108 -3.40 1.94 -12.63
CA CYS A 108 -3.75 1.27 -13.88
C CYS A 108 -3.05 2.04 -15.03
N PHE A 109 -2.04 1.45 -15.66
CA PHE A 109 -1.15 2.19 -16.56
C PHE A 109 -1.28 1.79 -18.04
N ALA A 110 -2.08 0.77 -18.37
CA ALA A 110 -2.55 0.49 -19.72
C ALA A 110 -3.97 -0.10 -19.66
N VAL A 111 -4.96 0.78 -19.57
CA VAL A 111 -6.38 0.42 -19.46
C VAL A 111 -6.95 -0.05 -20.78
N ASN A 112 -7.99 -0.87 -20.71
CA ASN A 112 -8.78 -1.24 -21.88
C ASN A 112 -9.58 -0.01 -22.35
N GLU A 113 -9.52 0.29 -23.65
CA GLU A 113 -10.30 1.36 -24.26
C GLU A 113 -11.79 1.01 -24.37
N VAL A 114 -12.10 -0.30 -24.37
CA VAL A 114 -13.46 -0.84 -24.47
C VAL A 114 -13.73 -1.77 -23.28
N GLU A 115 -14.87 -1.58 -22.61
CA GLU A 115 -15.29 -2.40 -21.49
C GLU A 115 -15.40 -3.88 -21.89
N GLY A 116 -14.86 -4.77 -21.04
CA GLY A 116 -14.88 -6.21 -21.27
C GLY A 116 -13.90 -6.73 -22.32
N VAL A 117 -13.18 -5.87 -23.06
CA VAL A 117 -12.19 -6.29 -24.06
C VAL A 117 -10.78 -6.11 -23.51
N LYS A 118 -10.06 -7.22 -23.33
CA LYS A 118 -8.65 -7.19 -22.92
C LYS A 118 -7.78 -6.80 -24.12
N THR A 119 -7.18 -5.60 -24.08
CA THR A 119 -6.30 -5.08 -25.16
C THR A 119 -4.82 -5.22 -24.82
N TYR A 120 -4.51 -5.15 -23.53
CA TYR A 120 -3.16 -5.18 -22.99
C TYR A 120 -3.04 -6.22 -21.88
N GLU A 121 -1.84 -6.76 -21.72
CA GLU A 121 -1.51 -7.62 -20.60
C GLU A 121 -0.03 -7.51 -20.22
N ILE A 122 0.30 -7.88 -18.99
CA ILE A 122 1.70 -8.08 -18.59
C ILE A 122 2.28 -9.16 -19.51
N ALA A 123 3.42 -8.89 -20.15
CA ALA A 123 4.08 -9.85 -21.03
C ALA A 123 4.54 -11.08 -20.23
N ASP A 124 4.48 -12.28 -20.82
CA ASP A 124 4.80 -13.53 -20.09
C ASP A 124 6.24 -13.58 -19.55
N ASN A 125 7.16 -12.86 -20.20
CA ASN A 125 8.55 -12.71 -19.81
C ASN A 125 8.83 -11.41 -19.03
N SER A 126 7.79 -10.63 -18.71
CA SER A 126 7.92 -9.45 -17.87
C SER A 126 8.35 -9.88 -16.47
N GLN A 127 9.32 -9.17 -15.91
CA GLN A 127 9.70 -9.29 -14.52
C GLN A 127 9.44 -7.96 -13.84
N LEU A 128 8.55 -7.94 -12.85
CA LEU A 128 8.34 -6.75 -12.04
C LEU A 128 9.62 -6.47 -11.26
N THR A 129 10.37 -5.46 -11.68
CA THR A 129 11.71 -5.20 -11.15
C THR A 129 11.76 -3.85 -10.48
N TYR A 130 12.05 -3.83 -9.19
CA TYR A 130 12.34 -2.59 -8.48
C TYR A 130 13.75 -2.11 -8.79
N VAL A 131 13.90 -0.86 -9.24
CA VAL A 131 15.20 -0.30 -9.65
C VAL A 131 15.68 0.86 -8.76
N GLY A 132 14.96 1.14 -7.67
CA GLY A 132 15.30 2.20 -6.70
C GLY A 132 14.61 3.53 -6.98
N ASP A 133 14.64 4.41 -5.98
CA ASP A 133 14.06 5.76 -6.00
C ASP A 133 12.56 5.78 -6.36
N GLY A 134 11.81 4.79 -5.84
CA GLY A 134 10.39 4.61 -6.14
C GLY A 134 10.10 4.06 -7.54
N ALA A 135 11.13 3.73 -8.33
CA ALA A 135 10.95 3.27 -9.70
C ALA A 135 10.85 1.74 -9.80
N VAL A 136 9.89 1.30 -10.61
CA VAL A 136 9.68 -0.10 -10.99
C VAL A 136 9.55 -0.22 -12.49
N THR A 137 10.07 -1.31 -13.05
CA THR A 137 9.95 -1.63 -14.47
C THR A 137 9.09 -2.87 -14.67
N THR A 138 8.32 -2.87 -15.75
CA THR A 138 7.51 -4.01 -16.21
C THR A 138 7.28 -3.89 -17.71
N SER A 139 7.00 -5.00 -18.38
CA SER A 139 6.71 -5.07 -19.80
C SER A 139 5.24 -5.42 -20.03
N ILE A 140 4.60 -4.67 -20.93
CA ILE A 140 3.23 -4.92 -21.37
C ILE A 140 3.27 -5.43 -22.81
N ARG A 141 2.49 -6.45 -23.10
CA ARG A 141 2.19 -6.94 -24.44
C ARG A 141 0.85 -6.38 -24.91
N LYS A 142 0.83 -5.83 -26.11
CA LYS A 142 -0.41 -5.57 -26.85
C LYS A 142 -0.88 -6.88 -27.50
N ILE A 143 -2.08 -7.33 -27.15
CA ILE A 143 -2.54 -8.70 -27.45
C ILE A 143 -2.69 -8.94 -28.95
N ASP A 144 -3.16 -7.95 -29.72
CA ASP A 144 -3.46 -8.07 -31.15
C ASP A 144 -2.21 -8.20 -32.04
N THR A 145 -1.12 -7.56 -31.64
CA THR A 145 0.09 -7.35 -32.45
C THR A 145 1.29 -8.07 -31.86
N ASN A 146 1.18 -8.56 -30.63
CA ASN A 146 2.27 -9.13 -29.84
C ASN A 146 3.43 -8.13 -29.61
N GLU A 147 3.19 -6.83 -29.80
CA GLU A 147 4.17 -5.78 -29.53
C GLU A 147 4.38 -5.68 -28.01
N VAL A 148 5.65 -5.67 -27.58
CA VAL A 148 6.02 -5.54 -26.17
C VAL A 148 6.60 -4.14 -25.93
N ILE A 149 6.02 -3.43 -24.96
CA ILE A 149 6.43 -2.10 -24.54
C ILE A 149 6.92 -2.20 -23.10
N ASN A 150 8.15 -1.74 -22.88
CA ASN A 150 8.72 -1.65 -21.54
C ASN A 150 8.29 -0.34 -20.89
N TYR A 151 7.86 -0.41 -19.64
CA TYR A 151 7.44 0.73 -18.86
C TYR A 151 8.33 0.88 -17.63
N LYS A 152 8.66 2.13 -17.33
CA LYS A 152 9.18 2.57 -16.04
C LYS A 152 8.10 3.40 -15.34
N ILE A 153 7.63 2.91 -14.20
CA ILE A 153 6.67 3.59 -13.34
C ILE A 153 7.43 4.12 -12.13
N ILE A 154 7.35 5.42 -11.88
CA ILE A 154 8.03 6.08 -10.76
C ILE A 154 6.98 6.54 -9.77
N PHE A 155 7.01 5.95 -8.58
CA PHE A 155 6.24 6.37 -7.43
C PHE A 155 6.91 7.57 -6.77
N LEU A 156 6.13 8.62 -6.52
CA LEU A 156 6.56 9.84 -5.86
C LEU A 156 5.68 10.05 -4.63
N TYR A 157 6.29 10.26 -3.47
CA TYR A 157 5.60 10.58 -2.24
C TYR A 157 6.05 11.94 -1.72
N GLU A 158 5.08 12.81 -1.45
CA GLU A 158 5.30 14.11 -0.82
C GLU A 158 4.76 14.07 0.62
N GLU A 159 5.66 13.91 1.58
CA GLU A 159 5.33 13.74 3.00
C GLU A 159 4.55 14.95 3.56
N SER A 160 4.97 16.18 3.22
CA SER A 160 4.31 17.42 3.67
C SER A 160 2.85 17.53 3.25
N ALA A 161 2.49 16.94 2.11
CA ALA A 161 1.13 16.94 1.58
C ALA A 161 0.40 15.61 1.82
N SER A 162 1.09 14.60 2.34
CA SER A 162 0.62 13.21 2.38
C SER A 162 0.07 12.73 1.02
N ALA A 163 0.70 13.20 -0.06
CA ALA A 163 0.24 13.02 -1.42
C ALA A 163 1.12 12.02 -2.17
N THR A 164 0.48 11.17 -2.98
CA THR A 164 1.14 10.21 -3.87
C THR A 164 0.92 10.62 -5.32
N ASN A 165 1.98 10.52 -6.12
CA ASN A 165 1.94 10.78 -7.56
C ASN A 165 2.67 9.66 -8.30
N PHE A 166 2.30 9.48 -9.57
CA PHE A 166 2.92 8.49 -10.45
C PHE A 166 3.40 9.16 -11.73
N LYS A 167 4.62 8.83 -12.13
CA LYS A 167 5.13 9.15 -13.47
C LYS A 167 5.32 7.85 -14.23
N ILE A 168 4.60 7.69 -15.32
CA ILE A 168 4.66 6.51 -16.20
C ILE A 168 5.41 6.91 -17.47
N VAL A 169 6.47 6.16 -17.79
CA VAL A 169 7.28 6.40 -18.99
C VAL A 169 7.37 5.09 -19.77
N ALA A 170 6.90 5.10 -21.01
CA ALA A 170 7.21 4.03 -21.96
C ALA A 170 8.67 4.19 -22.41
N GLU A 171 9.48 3.17 -22.18
CA GLU A 171 10.83 3.09 -22.73
C GLU A 171 10.70 2.80 -24.23
N LYS A 172 11.44 3.56 -25.04
CA LYS A 172 11.48 3.31 -26.48
C LYS A 172 12.02 1.90 -26.72
N PRO A 173 11.45 1.13 -27.66
CA PRO A 173 12.06 -0.13 -28.07
C PRO A 173 13.54 0.12 -28.42
N ALA A 174 14.45 -0.63 -27.81
CA ALA A 174 15.83 -0.64 -28.26
C ALA A 174 15.82 -1.09 -29.73
N LYS A 175 16.36 -0.24 -30.61
CA LYS A 175 16.47 -0.54 -32.05
C LYS A 175 17.44 -1.69 -32.30
#